data_AF-A0A9X2RSZ6-F1
#
_entry.id   AF-A0A9X2RSZ6-F1
#
_cell.length_a   1.000
_cell.length_b   1.000
_cell.length_c   1.000
_cell.angle_alpha   90.00
_cell.angle_beta   90.00
_cell.angle_gamma   90.00
#
_symmetry.space_group_name_H-M   'P 1'
#
loop_
_entity.id
_entity.type
_entity.pdbx_description
1 polymer ?
#
loop_
_entity_poly.entity_id
_entity_poly.type
_entity_poly.pdbx_seq_one_letter_code
_entity_poly.pdbx_strand_id
1 'polypeptide(L)'
;EVRWASCNIFSTQDHAAAAIAVGPNGTPENPQGVPVFAWKGETLEEYWWCTEQALTWPNAATGGPNMILDDGGDATLLVHKGVEFEKAGSAPDPSTADSEEFAQILTLLNRTLGENPQKWTQ
;
A
#
# COMPACT_ATOMS: atom_id res chain seq x y z
N GLU A 1 -14.10 -0.22 9.27
CA GLU A 1 -12.68 -0.48 9.56
C GLU A 1 -11.83 0.39 8.65
N VAL A 2 -10.57 0.62 8.98
CA VAL A 2 -9.61 1.33 8.11
C VAL A 2 -8.24 0.66 8.19
N ARG A 3 -7.44 0.81 7.13
CA ARG A 3 -6.01 0.49 7.10
C ARG A 3 -5.32 1.71 6.48
N TRP A 4 -4.14 2.07 6.96
CA TRP A 4 -3.54 3.36 6.63
C TRP A 4 -2.08 3.24 6.23
N ALA A 5 -1.67 4.04 5.24
CA ALA A 5 -0.28 4.31 4.89
C ALA A 5 -0.12 5.82 4.66
N SER A 6 1.12 6.32 4.74
CA SER A 6 1.41 7.71 4.37
C SER A 6 1.35 7.90 2.85
N CYS A 7 1.10 9.12 2.38
CA CYS A 7 1.27 9.52 0.97
C CYS A 7 2.61 10.24 0.70
N ASN A 8 3.52 10.25 1.69
CA ASN A 8 4.86 10.80 1.52
C ASN A 8 5.86 10.20 2.53
N ILE A 9 7.04 9.86 2.03
CA ILE A 9 8.14 9.23 2.79
C ILE A 9 8.64 10.05 4.00
N PHE A 10 8.38 11.36 4.05
CA PHE A 10 8.83 12.25 5.12
C PHE A 10 7.70 12.90 5.92
N SER A 11 6.43 12.69 5.58
CA SER A 11 5.32 13.41 6.24
C SER A 11 4.88 12.77 7.55
N THR A 12 5.13 11.48 7.75
CA THR A 12 4.72 10.76 8.94
C THR A 12 5.24 11.43 10.21
N GLN A 13 4.37 11.53 11.20
CA GLN A 13 4.72 11.85 12.57
C GLN A 13 4.64 10.55 13.37
N ASP A 14 5.79 9.97 13.72
CA ASP A 14 5.84 8.60 14.27
C ASP A 14 5.04 8.44 15.57
N HIS A 15 5.02 9.48 16.41
CA HIS A 15 4.21 9.47 17.63
C HIS A 15 2.70 9.46 17.34
N ALA A 16 2.25 10.09 16.26
CA ALA A 16 0.86 10.02 15.82
C ALA A 16 0.53 8.64 15.22
N ALA A 17 1.43 8.08 14.38
CA ALA A 17 1.28 6.73 13.84
C ALA A 17 1.17 5.69 14.97
N ALA A 18 2.03 5.78 15.99
CA ALA A 18 1.98 4.92 17.16
C ALA A 18 0.68 5.09 17.96
N ALA A 19 0.23 6.33 18.19
CA ALA A 19 -1.03 6.58 18.90
C ALA A 19 -2.25 6.01 18.16
N ILE A 20 -2.28 6.08 16.82
CA ILE A 20 -3.34 5.49 15.98
C ILE A 20 -3.30 3.97 16.05
N ALA A 21 -2.12 3.35 16.00
CA ALA A 21 -1.98 1.90 16.10
C ALA A 21 -2.38 1.38 17.49
N VAL A 22 -1.99 2.08 18.56
CA VAL A 22 -2.39 1.73 19.94
C VAL A 22 -3.87 1.97 20.17
N GLY A 23 -4.44 3.04 19.62
CA GLY A 23 -5.83 3.42 19.83
C GLY A 23 -6.09 4.07 21.20
N PRO A 24 -7.24 4.73 21.38
CA PRO A 24 -7.53 5.55 22.57
C PRO A 24 -7.65 4.75 23.87
N ASN A 25 -7.90 3.45 23.78
CA ASN A 25 -8.10 2.55 24.92
C ASN A 25 -7.07 1.40 24.96
N GLY A 26 -6.13 1.35 24.02
CA GLY A 26 -5.12 0.30 23.97
C GLY A 26 -3.86 0.68 24.76
N THR A 27 -2.92 -0.26 24.80
CA THR A 27 -1.55 -0.02 25.25
C THR A 27 -0.57 -0.49 24.17
N PRO A 28 0.71 -0.13 24.22
CA PRO A 28 1.71 -0.67 23.29
C PRO A 28 1.76 -2.21 23.25
N GLU A 29 1.53 -2.87 24.39
CA GLU A 29 1.52 -4.32 24.52
C GLU A 29 0.19 -4.98 24.10
N ASN A 30 -0.89 -4.19 24.10
CA ASN A 30 -2.22 -4.62 23.70
C ASN A 30 -2.92 -3.52 22.87
N PRO A 31 -2.48 -3.31 21.62
CA PRO A 31 -3.01 -2.26 20.76
C PRO A 31 -4.47 -2.57 20.38
N GLN A 32 -5.31 -1.56 20.41
CA GLN A 32 -6.73 -1.61 20.05
C GLN A 32 -7.08 -0.57 18.97
N GLY A 33 -6.07 -0.06 18.28
CA GLY A 33 -6.23 0.88 17.19
C GLY A 33 -6.51 0.19 15.85
N VAL A 34 -6.00 0.79 14.79
CA VAL A 34 -6.16 0.29 13.42
C VAL A 34 -4.80 -0.02 12.80
N PRO A 35 -4.72 -0.86 11.75
CA PRO A 35 -3.47 -1.10 11.04
C PRO A 35 -2.90 0.18 10.42
N VAL A 36 -1.65 0.49 10.76
CA VAL A 36 -0.89 1.64 10.23
C VAL A 36 0.45 1.12 9.69
N PHE A 37 0.75 1.44 8.44
CA PHE A 37 1.98 1.11 7.74
C PHE A 37 2.62 2.42 7.31
N ALA A 38 3.24 3.11 8.27
CA ALA A 38 3.86 4.40 8.01
C ALA A 38 4.92 4.72 9.08
N TRP A 39 6.06 5.24 8.65
CA TRP A 39 7.06 5.86 9.52
C TRP A 39 7.76 7.01 8.79
N LYS A 40 8.46 7.86 9.52
CA LYS A 40 9.20 8.97 8.93
C LYS A 40 10.53 8.49 8.36
N GLY A 41 10.80 8.86 7.12
CA GLY A 41 12.06 8.53 6.44
C GLY A 41 12.05 7.16 5.76
N GLU A 42 10.89 6.73 5.28
CA GLU A 42 10.76 5.56 4.41
C GLU A 42 11.65 5.70 3.15
N THR A 43 12.15 4.57 2.66
CA THR A 43 12.64 4.43 1.29
C THR A 43 11.46 4.33 0.31
N LEU A 44 11.71 4.50 -0.98
CA LEU A 44 10.66 4.31 -2.00
C LEU A 44 10.11 2.88 -2.02
N GLU A 45 10.95 1.88 -1.77
CA GLU A 45 10.51 0.48 -1.66
C GLU A 45 9.55 0.28 -0.48
N GLU A 46 9.90 0.80 0.69
CA GLU A 46 9.06 0.73 1.90
C GLU A 46 7.73 1.48 1.70
N TYR A 47 7.75 2.64 1.05
CA TYR A 47 6.56 3.43 0.74
C TYR A 47 5.53 2.65 -0.08
N TRP A 48 5.98 2.04 -1.18
CA TRP A 48 5.09 1.25 -2.04
C TRP A 48 4.66 -0.06 -1.36
N TRP A 49 5.52 -0.67 -0.54
CA TRP A 49 5.13 -1.80 0.31
C TRP A 49 4.04 -1.39 1.31
N CYS A 50 4.18 -0.26 2.00
CA CYS A 50 3.18 0.28 2.92
C CYS A 50 1.83 0.52 2.22
N THR A 51 1.88 1.10 1.01
CA THR A 51 0.69 1.33 0.17
C THR A 51 -0.02 0.00 -0.16
N GLU A 52 0.72 -1.05 -0.53
CA GLU A 52 0.16 -2.38 -0.73
C GLU A 52 -0.44 -2.97 0.55
N GLN A 53 0.21 -2.82 1.71
CA GLN A 53 -0.32 -3.32 2.99
C GLN A 53 -1.63 -2.63 3.38
N ALA A 54 -1.77 -1.33 3.09
CA ALA A 54 -3.00 -0.59 3.31
C ALA A 54 -4.14 -1.03 2.37
N LEU A 55 -3.81 -1.39 1.13
CA LEU A 55 -4.76 -1.87 0.11
C LEU A 55 -5.06 -3.38 0.21
N THR A 56 -4.30 -4.15 0.98
CA THR A 56 -4.52 -5.60 1.14
C THR A 56 -5.30 -5.88 2.43
N TRP A 57 -6.51 -6.43 2.27
CA TRP A 57 -7.46 -6.72 3.35
C TRP A 57 -7.67 -8.23 3.49
N PRO A 58 -6.83 -8.95 4.28
CA PRO A 58 -6.83 -10.41 4.31
C PRO A 58 -8.14 -11.06 4.76
N ASN A 59 -8.98 -10.32 5.49
CA ASN A 59 -10.27 -10.81 6.00
C ASN A 59 -11.47 -10.30 5.19
N ALA A 60 -11.26 -9.49 4.15
CA ALA A 60 -12.33 -9.02 3.27
C ALA A 60 -12.65 -10.09 2.21
N ALA A 61 -13.91 -10.17 1.79
CA ALA A 61 -14.37 -11.15 0.80
C ALA A 61 -13.62 -11.04 -0.55
N THR A 62 -13.22 -9.83 -0.93
CA THR A 62 -12.44 -9.54 -2.15
C THR A 62 -10.93 -9.51 -1.91
N GLY A 63 -10.49 -9.52 -0.64
CA GLY A 63 -9.07 -9.30 -0.31
C GLY A 63 -8.64 -7.83 -0.38
N GLY A 64 -9.52 -6.89 -0.74
CA GLY A 64 -9.24 -5.46 -0.88
C GLY A 64 -10.27 -4.54 -0.17
N PRO A 65 -10.04 -3.21 -0.14
CA PRO A 65 -10.99 -2.26 0.43
C PRO A 65 -12.20 -2.06 -0.47
N ASN A 66 -13.32 -1.58 0.11
CA ASN A 66 -14.49 -1.13 -0.66
C ASN A 66 -14.52 0.39 -0.90
N MET A 67 -13.60 1.14 -0.30
CA MET A 67 -13.44 2.58 -0.47
C MET A 67 -11.96 2.95 -0.33
N ILE A 68 -11.53 3.93 -1.12
CA ILE A 68 -10.20 4.55 -1.02
C ILE A 68 -10.39 6.02 -0.63
N LEU A 69 -9.63 6.48 0.36
CA LEU A 69 -9.44 7.89 0.66
C LEU A 69 -7.99 8.21 0.34
N ASP A 70 -7.78 9.07 -0.65
CA ASP A 70 -6.48 9.26 -1.29
C ASP A 70 -6.07 10.74 -1.26
N ASP A 71 -4.76 10.98 -1.14
CA ASP A 71 -4.13 12.29 -1.23
C ASP A 71 -2.85 12.13 -2.05
N GLY A 72 -2.78 12.79 -3.21
CA GLY A 72 -1.74 12.55 -4.23
C GLY A 72 -2.14 11.53 -5.31
N GLY A 73 -2.99 10.55 -4.98
CA GLY A 73 -3.56 9.62 -5.95
C GLY A 73 -2.81 8.29 -6.10
N ASP A 74 -1.83 8.00 -5.25
CA ASP A 74 -0.95 6.83 -5.38
C ASP A 74 -1.67 5.51 -5.12
N ALA A 75 -2.58 5.46 -4.14
CA ALA A 75 -3.38 4.27 -3.88
C ALA A 75 -4.28 3.95 -5.08
N THR A 76 -4.90 4.99 -5.63
CA THR A 76 -5.71 4.90 -6.85
C THR A 76 -4.88 4.47 -8.05
N LEU A 77 -3.70 5.07 -8.26
CA LEU A 77 -2.78 4.72 -9.34
C LEU A 77 -2.37 3.24 -9.26
N LEU A 78 -2.00 2.76 -8.07
CA LEU A 78 -1.54 1.38 -7.90
C LEU A 78 -2.62 0.36 -8.27
N VAL A 79 -3.88 0.60 -7.85
CA VAL A 79 -5.01 -0.26 -8.24
C VAL A 79 -5.25 -0.22 -9.74
N HIS A 80 -5.29 0.98 -10.35
CA HIS A 80 -5.52 1.12 -11.79
C HIS A 80 -4.42 0.44 -12.63
N LYS A 81 -3.15 0.62 -12.26
CA LYS A 81 -2.02 -0.03 -12.93
C LYS A 81 -1.97 -1.53 -12.68
N GLY A 82 -2.32 -1.98 -11.47
CA GLY A 82 -2.49 -3.39 -11.16
C GLY A 82 -3.50 -4.06 -12.09
N VAL A 83 -4.72 -3.50 -12.21
CA VAL A 83 -5.76 -4.02 -13.11
C VAL A 83 -5.33 -3.96 -14.58
N GLU A 84 -4.65 -2.88 -15.00
CA GLU A 84 -4.11 -2.75 -16.37
C GLU A 84 -3.15 -3.90 -16.69
N PHE A 85 -2.21 -4.18 -15.81
CA PHE A 85 -1.19 -5.20 -16.04
C PHE A 85 -1.67 -6.62 -15.79
N GLU A 86 -2.67 -6.83 -14.93
CA GLU A 86 -3.40 -8.10 -14.83
C GLU A 86 -4.07 -8.45 -16.15
N LYS A 87 -4.74 -7.49 -16.79
CA LYS A 87 -5.35 -7.68 -18.11
C LYS A 87 -4.31 -7.91 -19.22
N ALA A 88 -3.15 -7.28 -19.10
CA ALA A 88 -2.04 -7.49 -20.04
C ALA A 88 -1.28 -8.82 -19.80
N GLY A 89 -1.43 -9.43 -18.61
CA GLY A 89 -0.76 -10.66 -18.19
C GLY A 89 0.63 -10.46 -17.59
N SER A 90 1.20 -9.25 -17.67
CA SER A 90 2.49 -8.88 -17.07
C SER A 90 2.61 -7.37 -16.95
N ALA A 91 3.37 -6.90 -15.94
CA ALA A 91 3.81 -5.51 -15.91
C ALA A 91 5.12 -5.34 -16.72
N PRO A 92 5.41 -4.13 -17.24
CA PRO A 92 6.70 -3.84 -17.88
C PRO A 92 7.91 -4.14 -17.00
N ASP A 93 9.07 -4.34 -17.62
CA ASP A 93 10.35 -4.52 -16.92
C ASP A 93 10.71 -3.23 -16.14
N PRO A 94 10.98 -3.29 -14.83
CA PRO A 94 11.33 -2.12 -14.02
C PRO A 94 12.52 -1.32 -14.55
N SER A 95 13.47 -1.94 -15.25
CA SER A 95 14.63 -1.27 -15.84
C SER A 95 14.26 -0.31 -17.00
N THR A 96 13.04 -0.41 -17.51
CA THR A 96 12.49 0.46 -18.57
C THR A 96 11.71 1.64 -18.02
N ALA A 97 11.61 1.78 -16.69
CA ALA A 97 10.85 2.84 -16.05
C ALA A 97 11.45 4.23 -16.29
N ASP A 98 10.59 5.24 -16.42
CA ASP A 98 10.99 6.64 -16.60
C ASP A 98 11.46 7.32 -15.30
N SER A 99 11.30 6.65 -14.15
CA SER A 99 11.74 7.14 -12.84
C SER A 99 12.04 5.99 -11.88
N GLU A 100 12.85 6.28 -10.86
CA GLU A 100 13.14 5.32 -9.77
C GLU A 100 11.87 4.89 -9.05
N GLU A 101 10.96 5.83 -8.80
CA GLU A 101 9.67 5.55 -8.16
C GLU A 101 8.78 4.64 -9.01
N PHE A 102 8.70 4.91 -10.32
CA PHE A 102 7.94 4.04 -11.21
C PHE A 102 8.58 2.65 -11.36
N ALA A 103 9.91 2.54 -11.28
CA ALA A 103 10.58 1.24 -11.21
C ALA A 103 10.14 0.43 -9.98
N GLN A 104 9.92 1.08 -8.83
CA GLN A 104 9.40 0.41 -7.63
C GLN A 104 7.95 -0.05 -7.80
N ILE A 105 7.09 0.76 -8.40
CA ILE A 105 5.72 0.35 -8.76
C ILE A 105 5.74 -0.88 -9.67
N LEU A 106 6.55 -0.87 -10.74
CA LEU A 106 6.64 -2.00 -11.67
C LEU A 106 7.21 -3.26 -11.00
N THR A 107 8.17 -3.10 -10.09
CA THR A 107 8.73 -4.22 -9.32
C THR A 107 7.66 -4.86 -8.44
N LEU A 108 6.90 -4.04 -7.71
CA LEU A 108 5.77 -4.48 -6.88
C LEU A 108 4.69 -5.17 -7.71
N LEU A 109 4.29 -4.58 -8.85
CA LEU A 109 3.25 -5.13 -9.70
C LEU A 109 3.68 -6.46 -10.33
N ASN A 110 4.93 -6.59 -10.80
CA ASN A 110 5.45 -7.87 -11.28
C ASN A 110 5.45 -8.96 -10.19
N ARG A 111 5.86 -8.62 -8.96
CA ARG A 111 5.80 -9.56 -7.84
C ARG A 111 4.36 -10.00 -7.54
N THR A 112 3.45 -9.04 -7.36
CA THR A 112 2.06 -9.34 -7.00
C THR A 112 1.32 -10.11 -8.09
N LEU A 113 1.59 -9.84 -9.36
CA LEU A 113 1.07 -10.63 -10.49
C LEU A 113 1.55 -12.08 -10.45
N GLY A 114 2.81 -12.31 -10.08
CA GLY A 114 3.36 -13.66 -9.92
C GLY A 114 2.78 -14.43 -8.73
N GLU A 115 2.41 -13.73 -7.66
CA GLU A 115 1.82 -14.30 -6.44
C GLU A 115 0.31 -14.55 -6.56
N ASN A 116 -0.43 -13.55 -7.06
CA ASN A 116 -1.87 -13.60 -7.29
C ASN A 116 -2.25 -12.72 -8.51
N PRO A 117 -2.48 -13.33 -9.68
CA PRO A 117 -2.74 -12.60 -10.93
C PRO A 117 -4.14 -11.93 -10.99
N GLN A 118 -4.93 -11.98 -9.92
CA GLN A 118 -6.25 -11.36 -9.82
C GLN A 118 -6.39 -10.46 -8.58
N LYS A 119 -5.28 -10.17 -7.89
CA LYS A 119 -5.26 -9.37 -6.66
C LYS A 119 -5.94 -8.00 -6.82
N TRP A 120 -5.69 -7.32 -7.92
CA TRP A 120 -6.09 -5.94 -8.15
C TRP A 120 -7.46 -5.82 -8.83
N THR A 121 -7.88 -6.84 -9.58
CA THR A 121 -9.21 -6.92 -10.21
C THR A 121 -10.31 -7.31 -9.21
N GLN A 122 -9.98 -8.08 -8.17
CA GLN A 122 -10.95 -8.57 -7.17
C GLN A 122 -11.40 -7.51 -6.17
#